data_AF-A0A7V0IFZ4-F1
#
_entry.id   AF-A0A7V0IFZ4-F1
#
_cell.length_a   1.000
_cell.length_b   1.000
_cell.length_c   1.000
_cell.angle_alpha   90.00
_cell.angle_beta   90.00
_cell.angle_gamma   90.00
#
_symmetry.space_group_name_H-M   'P 1'
#
loop_
_entity.id
_entity.type
_entity.pdbx_description
1 polymer ?
#
loop_
_entity_poly.entity_id
_entity_poly.type
_entity_poly.pdbx_seq_one_letter_code
_entity_poly.pdbx_strand_id
1 'polypeptide(L)'
;MNSKRKDILERVGEIFAWVVVFVIFVAILWVGYITFEFVINNPNVIVNGFTIPALTTILLGGIGAWRALEVYKKQKLWENKKDFYEAYVDWLFEVQSTILRGENIDINNDRLREFTFRYKKQLLIWGDERFIKAYRAFQKISFSDDISTKDKMLLQVYLSYVYPIRLIRKELGHKDNKLLNSDLVNIFVTDVEKYEDEIDGEHFKKRTKLILEEFEIE
;
A
#
# COMPACT_ATOMS: atom_id res chain seq x y z
N MET A 1 9.57 -29.60 34.27
CA MET A 1 8.35 -28.82 34.62
C MET A 1 7.28 -29.18 33.59
N ASN A 2 6.12 -29.67 34.05
CA ASN A 2 5.12 -30.37 33.21
C ASN A 2 4.42 -29.42 32.21
N SER A 3 4.25 -29.78 30.94
CA SER A 3 3.69 -28.88 29.91
C SER A 3 2.32 -28.31 30.30
N LYS A 4 1.48 -29.14 30.93
CA LYS A 4 0.18 -28.74 31.50
C LYS A 4 0.27 -27.60 32.52
N ARG A 5 1.35 -27.50 33.31
CA ARG A 5 1.51 -26.41 34.29
C ARG A 5 1.86 -25.09 33.60
N LYS A 6 2.56 -25.13 32.47
CA LYS A 6 2.92 -23.93 31.70
C LYS A 6 1.68 -23.33 31.04
N ASP A 7 0.85 -24.16 30.41
CA ASP A 7 -0.41 -23.72 29.77
C ASP A 7 -1.40 -23.11 30.78
N ILE A 8 -1.46 -23.65 32.00
CA ILE A 8 -2.30 -23.10 33.07
C ILE A 8 -1.79 -21.73 33.52
N LEU A 9 -0.48 -21.55 33.67
CA LEU A 9 0.11 -20.27 34.08
C LEU A 9 -0.07 -19.19 33.01
N GLU A 10 0.04 -19.53 31.73
CA GLU A 10 -0.20 -18.60 30.62
C GLU A 10 -1.66 -18.12 30.59
N ARG A 11 -2.62 -19.04 30.70
CA ARG A 11 -4.06 -18.70 30.76
C ARG A 11 -4.43 -17.85 31.98
N VAL A 12 -3.84 -18.13 33.15
CA VAL A 12 -4.06 -17.32 34.36
C VAL A 12 -3.51 -15.90 34.17
N GLY A 13 -2.36 -15.76 33.50
CA GLY A 13 -1.79 -14.45 33.14
C GLY A 13 -2.68 -13.64 32.20
N GLU A 14 -3.25 -14.27 31.18
CA GLU A 14 -4.19 -13.62 30.25
C GLU A 14 -5.46 -13.14 30.96
N ILE A 15 -6.06 -13.98 31.80
CA ILE A 15 -7.26 -13.63 32.57
C ILE A 15 -6.96 -12.44 33.49
N PHE A 16 -5.82 -12.47 34.18
CA PHE A 16 -5.41 -11.37 35.04
C PHE A 16 -5.24 -10.06 34.26
N ALA A 17 -4.61 -10.09 33.08
CA ALA A 17 -4.48 -8.93 32.22
C ALA A 17 -5.84 -8.35 31.80
N TRP A 18 -6.79 -9.21 31.41
CA TRP A 18 -8.16 -8.79 31.07
C TRP A 18 -8.90 -8.16 32.26
N VAL A 19 -8.74 -8.70 33.46
CA VAL A 19 -9.31 -8.13 34.69
C VAL A 19 -8.75 -6.74 34.96
N VAL A 20 -7.43 -6.56 34.82
CA VAL A 20 -6.79 -5.24 35.00
C VAL A 20 -7.33 -4.22 33.99
N VAL A 21 -7.41 -4.59 32.71
CA VAL A 21 -7.97 -3.72 31.66
C VAL A 21 -9.42 -3.38 31.95
N PHE A 22 -10.23 -4.35 32.40
CA PHE A 22 -11.62 -4.13 32.75
C PHE A 22 -11.78 -3.17 33.94
N VAL A 23 -10.97 -3.32 34.98
CA VAL A 23 -10.98 -2.41 36.14
C VAL A 23 -10.61 -0.99 35.73
N ILE A 24 -9.59 -0.81 34.88
CA ILE A 24 -9.21 0.50 34.35
C ILE A 24 -10.36 1.10 33.53
N PHE A 25 -11.01 0.30 32.68
CA PHE A 25 -12.14 0.75 31.87
C PHE A 25 -13.32 1.22 32.73
N VAL A 26 -13.69 0.45 33.76
CA VAL A 26 -14.75 0.83 34.71
C VAL A 26 -14.38 2.10 35.48
N ALA A 27 -13.12 2.24 35.90
CA ALA A 27 -12.65 3.44 36.58
C ALA A 27 -12.76 4.69 35.68
N ILE A 28 -12.41 4.58 34.39
CA ILE A 28 -12.56 5.67 33.42
C ILE A 28 -14.03 6.05 33.25
N LEU A 29 -14.92 5.07 33.11
CA LEU A 29 -16.37 5.32 32.99
C LEU A 29 -16.93 5.98 34.24
N TRP A 30 -16.49 5.55 35.43
CA TRP A 30 -16.93 6.10 36.71
C TRP A 30 -16.46 7.56 36.89
N VAL A 31 -15.20 7.85 36.57
CA VAL A 31 -14.69 9.23 36.55
C VAL A 31 -15.46 10.08 35.54
N GLY A 32 -15.73 9.53 34.35
CA GLY A 32 -16.56 10.19 33.33
C GLY A 32 -17.97 10.51 33.84
N TYR A 33 -18.61 9.56 34.52
CA TYR A 33 -19.95 9.72 35.11
C TYR A 33 -19.98 10.80 36.20
N ILE A 34 -19.05 10.75 37.16
CA ILE A 34 -18.95 11.76 38.23
C ILE A 34 -18.72 13.14 37.63
N THR A 35 -17.82 13.24 36.64
CA THR A 35 -17.53 14.52 35.97
C THR A 35 -18.77 15.03 35.24
N PHE A 36 -19.53 14.15 34.59
CA PHE A 36 -20.75 14.49 33.88
C PHE A 36 -21.87 14.96 34.82
N GLU A 37 -22.13 14.24 35.92
CA GLU A 37 -23.10 14.67 36.93
C GLU A 37 -22.70 16.00 37.57
N PHE A 38 -21.42 16.16 37.91
CA PHE A 38 -20.91 17.39 38.49
C PHE A 38 -21.12 18.60 37.55
N VAL A 39 -20.91 18.39 36.25
CA VAL A 39 -21.13 19.38 35.19
C VAL A 39 -22.60 19.75 35.05
N ILE A 40 -23.52 18.77 34.98
CA ILE A 40 -24.96 19.03 34.87
C ILE A 40 -25.50 19.78 36.09
N ASN A 41 -25.05 19.39 37.29
CA ASN A 41 -25.53 19.96 38.54
C ASN A 41 -24.91 21.34 38.86
N ASN A 42 -23.84 21.74 38.16
CA ASN A 42 -23.14 23.02 38.37
C ASN A 42 -22.91 23.77 37.04
N PRO A 43 -23.97 24.25 36.36
CA PRO A 43 -23.84 24.88 35.04
C PRO A 43 -22.95 26.14 35.03
N ASN A 44 -22.81 26.82 36.18
CA ASN A 44 -21.91 27.97 36.33
C ASN A 44 -20.41 27.59 36.26
N VAL A 45 -20.06 26.32 36.53
CA VAL A 45 -18.68 25.80 36.44
C VAL A 45 -18.31 25.42 34.99
N ILE A 46 -19.31 25.26 34.11
CA ILE A 46 -19.10 25.03 32.67
C ILE A 46 -18.51 26.28 32.00
N VAL A 47 -18.88 27.47 32.49
CA VAL A 47 -18.41 28.76 31.96
C VAL A 47 -17.03 29.14 32.55
N ASN A 48 -16.69 28.61 33.73
CA ASN A 48 -15.45 28.90 34.42
C ASN A 48 -14.30 27.99 33.98
N GLY A 49 -13.73 28.26 32.80
CA GLY A 49 -12.30 28.09 32.46
C GLY A 49 -11.59 26.72 32.57
N PHE A 50 -12.11 25.72 33.28
CA PHE A 50 -11.40 24.46 33.59
C PHE A 50 -12.03 23.25 32.87
N THR A 51 -13.35 23.22 32.77
CA THR A 51 -14.12 22.14 32.12
C THR A 51 -13.97 22.13 30.60
N ILE A 52 -14.05 23.30 29.96
CA ILE A 52 -13.86 23.44 28.50
C ILE A 52 -12.45 23.01 28.07
N PRO A 53 -11.35 23.48 28.69
CA PRO A 53 -10.00 23.03 28.30
C PRO A 53 -9.75 21.54 28.58
N ALA A 54 -10.27 20.99 29.68
CA ALA A 54 -10.12 19.58 30.00
C ALA A 54 -10.81 18.67 28.95
N LEU A 55 -12.07 18.97 28.60
CA LEU A 55 -12.80 18.24 27.56
C LEU A 55 -12.16 18.41 26.19
N THR A 56 -11.71 19.64 25.85
CA THR A 56 -11.01 19.91 24.60
C THR A 56 -9.70 19.13 24.51
N THR A 57 -8.93 19.04 25.60
CA THR A 57 -7.67 18.28 25.64
C THR A 57 -7.90 16.79 25.47
N ILE A 58 -8.94 16.22 26.10
CA ILE A 58 -9.29 14.80 25.96
C ILE A 58 -9.73 14.50 24.52
N LEU A 59 -10.58 15.34 23.92
CA LEU A 59 -11.05 15.16 22.54
C LEU A 59 -9.91 15.31 21.53
N LEU A 60 -9.12 16.39 21.63
CA LEU A 60 -7.98 16.61 20.73
C LEU A 60 -6.88 15.58 20.93
N GLY A 61 -6.64 15.15 22.18
CA GLY A 61 -5.71 14.07 22.51
C GLY A 61 -6.15 12.73 21.93
N GLY A 62 -7.45 12.42 22.01
CA GLY A 62 -8.04 11.22 21.40
C GLY A 62 -7.94 11.21 19.88
N ILE A 63 -8.30 12.32 19.23
CA ILE A 63 -8.16 12.49 17.77
C ILE A 63 -6.69 12.42 17.35
N GLY A 64 -5.79 13.06 18.12
CA GLY A 64 -4.36 13.05 17.90
C GLY A 64 -3.76 11.64 18.01
N ALA A 65 -4.11 10.90 19.06
CA ALA A 65 -3.67 9.52 19.25
C ALA A 65 -4.19 8.60 18.15
N TRP A 66 -5.44 8.77 17.72
CA TRP A 66 -6.01 7.99 16.61
C TRP A 66 -5.28 8.26 15.29
N ARG A 67 -5.06 9.54 14.95
CA ARG A 67 -4.26 9.90 13.76
C ARG A 67 -2.82 9.40 13.84
N ALA A 68 -2.19 9.51 14.99
CA ALA A 68 -0.83 9.00 15.20
C ALA A 68 -0.77 7.48 15.02
N LEU A 69 -1.78 6.75 15.51
CA LEU A 69 -1.89 5.30 15.31
C LEU A 69 -2.10 4.95 13.84
N GLU A 70 -2.92 5.70 13.09
CA GLU A 70 -3.08 5.50 11.66
C GLU A 70 -1.78 5.73 10.89
N VAL A 71 -1.07 6.81 11.19
CA VAL A 71 0.24 7.11 10.58
C VAL A 71 1.24 6.01 10.92
N TYR A 72 1.30 5.58 12.17
CA TYR A 72 2.17 4.48 12.60
C TYR A 72 1.85 3.16 11.88
N LYS A 73 0.55 2.80 11.76
CA LYS A 73 0.12 1.61 11.01
C LYS A 73 0.52 1.70 9.55
N LYS A 74 0.33 2.85 8.90
CA LYS A 74 0.74 3.09 7.52
C LYS A 74 2.25 2.99 7.34
N GLN A 75 3.02 3.60 8.25
CA GLN A 75 4.48 3.54 8.22
C GLN A 75 4.98 2.10 8.40
N LYS A 76 4.42 1.35 9.34
CA LYS A 76 4.78 -0.06 9.55
C LYS A 76 4.40 -0.95 8.38
N LEU A 77 3.25 -0.69 7.75
CA LEU A 77 2.86 -1.38 6.51
C LEU A 77 3.86 -1.09 5.38
N TRP A 78 4.30 0.16 5.26
CA TRP A 78 5.32 0.55 4.29
C TRP A 78 6.66 -0.13 4.56
N GLU A 79 7.15 -0.11 5.80
CA GLU A 79 8.40 -0.77 6.19
C GLU A 79 8.38 -2.26 5.81
N ASN A 80 7.23 -2.93 6.00
CA ASN A 80 7.06 -4.32 5.60
C ASN A 80 6.99 -4.54 4.09
N LYS A 81 6.41 -3.59 3.33
CA LYS A 81 6.30 -3.66 1.86
C LYS A 81 7.54 -3.15 1.13
N LYS A 82 8.48 -2.52 1.83
CA LYS A 82 9.69 -1.92 1.24
C LYS A 82 10.48 -2.95 0.42
N ASP A 83 10.73 -4.11 0.99
CA ASP A 83 11.47 -5.19 0.31
C ASP A 83 10.77 -5.67 -0.96
N PHE A 84 9.43 -5.64 -0.98
CA PHE A 84 8.65 -5.94 -2.18
C PHE A 84 8.84 -4.89 -3.27
N TYR A 85 8.78 -3.61 -2.92
CA TYR A 85 8.99 -2.51 -3.87
C TYR A 85 10.40 -2.49 -4.42
N GLU A 86 11.42 -2.69 -3.56
CA GLU A 86 12.81 -2.82 -4.00
C GLU A 86 12.98 -4.02 -4.93
N ALA A 87 12.44 -5.19 -4.58
CA ALA A 87 12.51 -6.37 -5.45
C ALA A 87 11.84 -6.17 -6.82
N TYR A 88 10.73 -5.43 -6.88
CA TYR A 88 10.06 -5.08 -8.13
C TYR A 88 10.90 -4.13 -8.99
N VAL A 89 11.40 -3.05 -8.39
CA VAL A 89 12.24 -2.06 -9.09
C VAL A 89 13.55 -2.69 -9.57
N ASP A 90 14.20 -3.49 -8.73
CA ASP A 90 15.40 -4.24 -9.09
C ASP A 90 15.16 -5.16 -10.28
N TRP A 91 14.04 -5.90 -10.27
CA TRP A 91 13.66 -6.77 -11.38
C TRP A 91 13.45 -5.98 -12.68
N LEU A 92 12.78 -4.83 -12.63
CA LEU A 92 12.60 -3.94 -13.79
C LEU A 92 13.94 -3.46 -14.36
N PHE A 93 14.82 -2.94 -13.50
CA PHE A 93 16.14 -2.44 -13.93
C PHE A 93 17.01 -3.56 -14.49
N GLU A 94 16.95 -4.77 -13.92
CA GLU A 94 17.70 -5.90 -14.44
C GLU A 94 17.22 -6.26 -15.85
N VAL A 95 15.90 -6.46 -16.05
CA VAL A 95 15.29 -6.75 -17.35
C VAL A 95 15.72 -5.72 -18.40
N GLN A 96 15.65 -4.45 -18.03
CA GLN A 96 15.98 -3.37 -18.95
C GLN A 96 17.48 -3.26 -19.23
N SER A 97 18.32 -3.44 -18.22
CA SER A 97 19.77 -3.36 -18.41
C SER A 97 20.28 -4.42 -19.39
N THR A 98 19.65 -5.60 -19.41
CA THR A 98 19.91 -6.65 -20.41
C THR A 98 19.56 -6.14 -21.81
N ILE A 99 18.38 -5.54 -21.97
CA ILE A 99 17.92 -4.98 -23.26
C ILE A 99 18.86 -3.85 -23.73
N LEU A 100 19.23 -2.93 -22.83
CA LEU A 100 20.09 -1.79 -23.15
C LEU A 100 21.52 -2.20 -23.54
N ARG A 101 22.02 -3.33 -23.02
CA ARG A 101 23.32 -3.89 -23.42
C ARG A 101 23.29 -4.58 -24.78
N GLY A 102 22.12 -4.67 -25.43
CA GLY A 102 21.93 -5.45 -26.65
C GLY A 102 22.05 -6.96 -26.40
N GLU A 103 21.97 -7.38 -25.14
CA GLU A 103 21.92 -8.79 -24.79
C GLU A 103 20.50 -9.29 -25.04
N ASN A 104 20.38 -10.44 -25.73
CA ASN A 104 19.09 -11.12 -25.77
C ASN A 104 18.71 -11.55 -24.35
N ILE A 105 17.43 -11.41 -24.01
CA ILE A 105 16.90 -11.89 -22.74
C ILE A 105 17.07 -13.42 -22.71
N ASP A 106 18.15 -13.87 -22.08
CA ASP A 106 18.40 -15.29 -21.85
C ASP A 106 17.73 -15.69 -20.54
N ILE A 107 16.70 -16.53 -20.64
CA ILE A 107 15.96 -17.07 -19.50
C ILE A 107 16.88 -17.96 -18.64
N ASN A 108 17.99 -18.46 -19.20
CA ASN A 108 19.00 -19.22 -18.48
C ASN A 108 20.01 -18.33 -17.75
N ASN A 109 19.96 -17.01 -17.92
CA ASN A 109 20.77 -16.09 -17.13
C ASN A 109 20.39 -16.22 -15.65
N ASP A 110 21.32 -16.75 -14.85
CA ASP A 110 21.12 -17.02 -13.43
C ASP A 110 20.70 -15.77 -12.65
N ARG A 111 21.25 -14.61 -13.02
CA ARG A 111 20.95 -13.33 -12.38
C ARG A 111 19.52 -12.88 -12.68
N LEU A 112 19.10 -12.89 -13.95
CA LEU A 112 17.73 -12.54 -14.33
C LEU A 112 16.71 -13.49 -13.68
N ARG A 113 17.04 -14.78 -13.60
CA ARG A 113 16.20 -15.80 -12.93
C ARG A 113 16.09 -15.51 -11.43
N GLU A 114 17.18 -15.13 -10.77
CA GLU A 114 17.18 -14.76 -9.35
C GLU A 114 16.28 -13.56 -9.08
N PHE A 115 16.44 -12.45 -9.82
CA PHE A 115 15.61 -11.25 -9.66
C PHE A 115 14.14 -11.55 -9.94
N THR A 116 13.84 -12.32 -10.99
CA THR A 116 12.48 -12.72 -11.32
C THR A 116 11.85 -13.57 -10.22
N PHE A 117 12.59 -14.54 -9.67
CA PHE A 117 12.08 -15.40 -8.59
C PHE A 117 11.88 -14.62 -7.30
N ARG A 118 12.83 -13.75 -6.95
CA ARG A 118 12.74 -12.85 -5.79
C ARG A 118 11.51 -11.95 -5.89
N TYR A 119 11.32 -11.28 -7.03
CA TYR A 119 10.14 -10.46 -7.29
C TYR A 119 8.84 -11.27 -7.16
N LYS A 120 8.73 -12.42 -7.83
CA LYS A 120 7.54 -13.28 -7.75
C LYS A 120 7.23 -13.73 -6.32
N LYS A 121 8.27 -14.09 -5.55
CA LYS A 121 8.11 -14.46 -4.13
C LYS A 121 7.55 -13.29 -3.32
N GLN A 122 8.09 -12.09 -3.52
CA GLN A 122 7.61 -10.90 -2.80
C GLN A 122 6.20 -10.50 -3.25
N LEU A 123 5.89 -10.59 -4.55
CA LEU A 123 4.56 -10.37 -5.11
C LEU A 123 3.51 -11.28 -4.48
N LEU A 124 3.83 -12.56 -4.24
CA LEU A 124 2.90 -13.50 -3.61
C LEU A 124 2.63 -13.21 -2.13
N ILE A 125 3.58 -12.60 -1.42
CA ILE A 125 3.46 -12.33 0.02
C ILE A 125 2.84 -10.95 0.27
N TRP A 126 3.28 -9.95 -0.49
CA TRP A 126 3.00 -8.54 -0.22
C TRP A 126 2.26 -7.81 -1.34
N GLY A 127 2.15 -8.42 -2.53
CA GLY A 127 1.42 -7.86 -3.64
C GLY A 127 -0.07 -7.79 -3.31
N ASP A 128 -0.65 -6.60 -3.47
CA ASP A 128 -2.10 -6.47 -3.38
C ASP A 128 -2.78 -7.07 -4.61
N GLU A 129 -4.10 -7.13 -4.57
CA GLU A 129 -4.91 -7.68 -5.67
C GLU A 129 -4.63 -6.98 -7.01
N ARG A 130 -4.41 -5.66 -6.99
CA ARG A 130 -4.16 -4.87 -8.21
C ARG A 130 -2.83 -5.23 -8.84
N PHE A 131 -1.78 -5.44 -8.03
CA PHE A 131 -0.48 -5.91 -8.51
C PHE A 131 -0.57 -7.31 -9.13
N ILE A 132 -1.27 -8.23 -8.47
CA ILE A 132 -1.43 -9.60 -8.95
C ILE A 132 -2.21 -9.61 -10.28
N LYS A 133 -3.31 -8.85 -10.35
CA LYS A 133 -4.12 -8.73 -11.57
C LYS A 133 -3.35 -8.05 -12.70
N ALA A 134 -2.59 -6.99 -12.42
CA ALA A 134 -1.74 -6.32 -13.41
C ALA A 134 -0.66 -7.26 -13.96
N TYR A 135 0.01 -8.02 -13.10
CA TYR A 135 0.99 -9.02 -13.52
C TYR A 135 0.35 -10.13 -14.37
N ARG A 136 -0.84 -10.61 -13.99
CA ARG A 136 -1.61 -11.58 -14.79
C ARG A 136 -2.01 -11.00 -16.15
N ALA A 137 -2.44 -9.75 -16.21
CA ALA A 137 -2.82 -9.06 -17.44
C ALA A 137 -1.62 -8.92 -18.39
N PHE A 138 -0.48 -8.49 -17.85
CA PHE A 138 0.80 -8.44 -18.56
C PHE A 138 1.15 -9.80 -19.21
N GLN A 139 1.03 -10.89 -18.45
CA GLN A 139 1.28 -12.23 -18.99
C GLN A 139 0.31 -12.60 -20.10
N LYS A 140 -1.00 -12.37 -19.93
CA LYS A 140 -2.00 -12.73 -20.95
C LYS A 140 -1.88 -11.94 -22.25
N ILE A 141 -1.63 -10.63 -22.17
CA ILE A 141 -1.48 -9.77 -23.37
C ILE A 141 -0.32 -10.23 -24.24
N SER A 142 0.71 -10.81 -23.62
CA SER A 142 1.87 -11.35 -24.32
C SER A 142 1.52 -12.54 -25.24
N PHE A 143 0.37 -13.18 -25.03
CA PHE A 143 -0.12 -14.33 -25.81
C PHE A 143 -1.44 -14.07 -26.54
N SER A 144 -2.00 -12.86 -26.47
CA SER A 144 -3.25 -12.53 -27.17
C SER A 144 -2.97 -12.36 -28.67
N ASP A 145 -3.73 -12.95 -29.58
CA ASP A 145 -3.53 -12.72 -31.03
C ASP A 145 -4.34 -11.53 -31.57
N ASP A 146 -5.34 -11.08 -30.82
CA ASP A 146 -6.31 -10.06 -31.24
C ASP A 146 -5.81 -8.60 -31.11
N ILE A 147 -4.63 -8.42 -30.53
CA ILE A 147 -4.02 -7.10 -30.29
C ILE A 147 -2.85 -6.88 -31.26
N SER A 148 -2.80 -5.70 -31.89
CA SER A 148 -1.68 -5.33 -32.75
C SER A 148 -0.35 -5.39 -31.99
N THR A 149 0.75 -5.72 -32.66
CA THR A 149 2.08 -5.79 -32.03
C THR A 149 2.46 -4.50 -31.32
N LYS A 150 2.13 -3.35 -31.93
CA LYS A 150 2.40 -2.03 -31.36
C LYS A 150 1.61 -1.79 -30.07
N ASP A 151 0.30 -2.08 -30.11
CA ASP A 151 -0.56 -1.91 -28.93
C ASP A 151 -0.16 -2.88 -27.80
N LYS A 152 0.24 -4.12 -28.13
CA LYS A 152 0.77 -5.09 -27.16
C LYS A 152 1.97 -4.52 -26.43
N MET A 153 2.93 -3.95 -27.15
CA MET A 153 4.12 -3.37 -26.54
C MET A 153 3.76 -2.21 -25.60
N LEU A 154 2.89 -1.28 -26.04
CA LEU A 154 2.45 -0.16 -25.20
C LEU A 154 1.73 -0.63 -23.93
N LEU A 155 0.83 -1.61 -24.07
CA LEU A 155 0.11 -2.20 -22.94
C LEU A 155 1.03 -2.98 -22.00
N GLN A 156 2.01 -3.69 -22.53
CA GLN A 156 3.01 -4.38 -21.73
C GLN A 156 3.84 -3.39 -20.91
N VAL A 157 4.31 -2.30 -21.51
CA VAL A 157 5.00 -1.22 -20.78
C VAL A 157 4.08 -0.65 -19.71
N TYR A 158 2.82 -0.39 -20.04
CA TYR A 158 1.89 0.16 -19.06
C TYR A 158 1.64 -0.77 -17.87
N LEU A 159 1.36 -2.06 -18.11
CA LEU A 159 1.01 -3.02 -17.06
C LEU A 159 2.23 -3.53 -16.28
N SER A 160 3.41 -3.58 -16.89
CA SER A 160 4.63 -4.01 -16.21
C SER A 160 5.32 -2.88 -15.47
N TYR A 161 5.17 -1.62 -15.92
CA TYR A 161 5.95 -0.49 -15.44
C TYR A 161 5.09 0.69 -14.95
N VAL A 162 4.31 1.32 -15.82
CA VAL A 162 3.59 2.56 -15.48
C VAL A 162 2.57 2.35 -14.36
N TYR A 163 1.70 1.35 -14.52
CA TYR A 163 0.63 1.06 -13.59
C TYR A 163 1.15 0.65 -12.21
N PRO A 164 2.06 -0.34 -12.09
CA PRO A 164 2.54 -0.72 -10.77
C PRO A 164 3.37 0.38 -10.09
N ILE A 165 4.19 1.15 -10.83
CA ILE A 165 4.90 2.30 -10.24
C ILE A 165 3.93 3.35 -9.69
N ARG A 166 2.83 3.65 -10.40
CA ARG A 166 1.78 4.53 -9.88
C ARG A 166 1.11 3.97 -8.63
N LEU A 167 0.90 2.65 -8.54
CA LEU A 167 0.39 2.02 -7.33
C LEU A 167 1.36 2.22 -6.15
N ILE A 168 2.65 1.96 -6.34
CA ILE A 168 3.68 2.20 -5.31
C ILE A 168 3.63 3.65 -4.85
N ARG A 169 3.68 4.60 -5.80
CA ARG A 169 3.68 6.04 -5.50
C ARG A 169 2.42 6.48 -4.76
N LYS A 170 1.25 5.97 -5.15
CA LYS A 170 -0.03 6.21 -4.47
C LYS A 170 0.00 5.67 -3.04
N GLU A 171 0.54 4.47 -2.83
CA GLU A 171 0.70 3.89 -1.49
C GLU A 171 1.69 4.68 -0.61
N LEU A 172 2.73 5.26 -1.22
CA LEU A 172 3.69 6.16 -0.56
C LEU A 172 3.14 7.58 -0.31
N GLY A 173 1.91 7.87 -0.75
CA GLY A 173 1.25 9.16 -0.52
C GLY A 173 1.58 10.25 -1.55
N HIS A 174 2.19 9.92 -2.68
CA HIS A 174 2.39 10.87 -3.77
C HIS A 174 1.06 11.25 -4.43
N LYS A 175 0.95 12.53 -4.82
CA LYS A 175 -0.18 13.06 -5.59
C LYS A 175 0.24 13.21 -7.05
N ASP A 176 -0.11 12.22 -7.88
CA ASP A 176 0.33 12.12 -9.27
C ASP A 176 -0.64 12.75 -10.28
N ASN A 177 -1.42 13.76 -9.84
CA ASN A 177 -2.51 14.35 -10.64
C ASN A 177 -2.06 15.00 -11.95
N LYS A 178 -0.79 15.40 -12.03
CA LYS A 178 -0.18 16.05 -13.20
C LYS A 178 0.92 15.21 -13.85
N LEU A 179 1.21 14.03 -13.29
CA LEU A 179 2.25 13.16 -13.80
C LEU A 179 1.67 12.38 -14.97
N LEU A 180 2.26 12.51 -16.15
CA LEU A 180 1.88 11.78 -17.36
C LEU A 180 2.46 10.36 -17.34
N ASN A 181 1.95 9.48 -18.20
CA ASN A 181 2.53 8.15 -18.34
C ASN A 181 3.88 8.25 -19.04
N SER A 182 4.02 9.12 -20.05
CA SER A 182 5.29 9.43 -20.71
C SER A 182 6.37 9.89 -19.72
N ASP A 183 6.04 10.74 -18.75
CA ASP A 183 6.98 11.20 -17.71
C ASP A 183 7.63 10.04 -16.95
N LEU A 184 6.84 9.01 -16.61
CA LEU A 184 7.35 7.82 -15.94
C LEU A 184 8.22 6.99 -16.88
N VAL A 185 7.76 6.75 -18.10
CA VAL A 185 8.51 5.94 -19.08
C VAL A 185 9.84 6.61 -19.45
N ASN A 186 9.90 7.94 -19.45
CA ASN A 186 11.10 8.72 -19.78
C ASN A 186 12.26 8.52 -18.78
N ILE A 187 11.99 7.99 -17.57
CA ILE A 187 13.05 7.59 -16.63
C ILE A 187 13.90 6.44 -17.21
N PHE A 188 13.30 5.65 -18.11
CA PHE A 188 13.87 4.40 -18.59
C PHE A 188 14.19 4.45 -20.09
N VAL A 189 13.47 5.24 -20.88
CA VAL A 189 13.63 5.28 -22.33
C VAL A 189 13.85 6.74 -22.76
N THR A 190 14.93 7.01 -23.49
CA THR A 190 15.36 8.39 -23.82
C THR A 190 14.54 9.06 -24.92
N ASP A 191 13.81 8.31 -25.74
CA ASP A 191 13.09 8.82 -26.91
C ASP A 191 11.56 8.79 -26.78
N VAL A 192 11.06 8.82 -25.54
CA VAL A 192 9.62 8.75 -25.22
C VAL A 192 8.82 9.90 -25.81
N GLU A 193 9.42 11.08 -25.99
CA GLU A 193 8.77 12.24 -26.61
C GLU A 193 8.17 11.90 -28.00
N LYS A 194 8.77 10.95 -28.73
CA LYS A 194 8.26 10.52 -30.05
C LYS A 194 6.95 9.72 -29.96
N TYR A 195 6.63 9.18 -28.78
CA TYR A 195 5.52 8.29 -28.52
C TYR A 195 4.53 8.88 -27.51
N GLU A 196 4.68 10.15 -27.12
CA GLU A 196 3.86 10.79 -26.09
C GLU A 196 2.36 10.73 -26.44
N ASP A 197 1.99 11.08 -27.67
CA ASP A 197 0.61 11.00 -28.16
C ASP A 197 0.03 9.58 -28.11
N GLU A 198 0.89 8.57 -28.23
CA GLU A 198 0.50 7.16 -28.22
C GLU A 198 0.35 6.62 -26.80
N ILE A 199 1.09 7.17 -25.84
CA ILE A 199 1.13 6.75 -24.45
C ILE A 199 0.11 7.52 -23.59
N ASP A 200 -0.12 8.80 -23.91
CA ASP A 200 -1.00 9.70 -23.15
C ASP A 200 -2.27 10.10 -23.92
N GLY A 201 -2.40 9.66 -25.18
CA GLY A 201 -3.57 9.92 -26.02
C GLY A 201 -4.86 9.20 -25.58
N GLU A 202 -6.00 9.73 -26.02
CA GLU A 202 -7.33 9.21 -25.68
C GLU A 202 -7.57 7.77 -26.15
N HIS A 203 -7.04 7.39 -27.32
CA HIS A 203 -7.18 6.02 -27.82
C HIS A 203 -6.53 5.01 -26.86
N PHE A 204 -5.32 5.32 -26.39
CA PHE A 204 -4.60 4.48 -25.44
C PHE A 204 -5.31 4.43 -24.10
N LYS A 205 -5.74 5.59 -23.56
CA LYS A 205 -6.52 5.63 -22.31
C LYS A 205 -7.77 4.76 -22.39
N LYS A 206 -8.54 4.85 -23.48
CA LYS A 206 -9.76 4.06 -23.68
C LYS A 206 -9.45 2.56 -23.73
N ARG A 207 -8.41 2.16 -24.47
CA ARG A 207 -8.03 0.74 -24.58
C ARG A 207 -7.50 0.18 -23.27
N THR A 208 -6.63 0.93 -22.60
CA THR A 208 -6.12 0.56 -21.29
C THR A 208 -7.25 0.41 -20.28
N LYS A 209 -8.22 1.34 -20.29
CA LYS A 209 -9.42 1.23 -19.45
C LYS A 209 -10.20 -0.07 -19.70
N LEU A 210 -10.46 -0.42 -20.97
CA LEU A 210 -11.16 -1.67 -21.30
C LEU A 210 -10.43 -2.91 -20.81
N ILE A 211 -9.10 -2.92 -20.91
CA ILE A 211 -8.28 -4.03 -20.41
C ILE A 211 -8.31 -4.07 -18.88
N LEU A 212 -8.16 -2.92 -18.21
CA LEU A 212 -8.28 -2.87 -16.77
C LEU A 212 -9.65 -3.41 -16.32
N GLU A 213 -10.73 -3.04 -17.00
CA GLU A 213 -12.08 -3.59 -16.76
C GLU A 213 -12.17 -5.10 -17.01
N GLU A 214 -11.61 -5.61 -18.12
CA GLU A 214 -11.58 -7.05 -18.45
C GLU A 214 -10.86 -7.87 -17.37
N PHE A 215 -9.80 -7.31 -16.80
CA PHE A 215 -9.02 -7.95 -15.74
C PHE A 215 -9.48 -7.60 -14.33
N GLU A 216 -10.62 -6.88 -14.19
CA GLU A 216 -11.20 -6.44 -12.92
C GLU A 216 -10.21 -5.62 -12.07
N ILE A 217 -9.45 -4.74 -12.72
CA ILE A 217 -8.48 -3.83 -12.12
C ILE A 217 -9.12 -2.44 -12.01
N GLU A 218 -9.30 -1.95 -10.79
CA GLU A 218 -9.82 -0.60 -10.48
C GLU A 218 -8.76 0.51 -10.60
#